data_AF-A0A0C2C7J7-F1
#
_entry.id   AF-A0A0C2C7J7-F1
#
_cell.length_a   1.000
_cell.length_b   1.000
_cell.length_c   1.000
_cell.angle_alpha   90.00
_cell.angle_beta   90.00
_cell.angle_gamma   90.00
#
_symmetry.space_group_name_H-M   'P 1'
#
loop_
_entity.id
_entity.type
_entity.pdbx_description
1 polymer ?
#
loop_
_entity_poly.entity_id
_entity_poly.type
_entity_poly.pdbx_seq_one_letter_code
_entity_poly.pdbx_strand_id
1 'polypeptide(L)'
;MILSAIYQPQNQFCIAVDANSDEKFWRIITELARCYPNIQTFRAKKIEWCSFEIIEAIFECVVRLSNSTVQWKYIQILSGVDAPLKTNLEMVRIFKALNGSFNTEVLPFKLSRLQGKRVENSPLPPFKSSLSAVFSREAADFMSNNEVRFTAR
;
A
#
# COMPACT_ATOMS: atom_id res chain seq x y z
N MET A 1 9.59 -5.80 -13.99
CA MET A 1 8.93 -5.26 -15.19
C MET A 1 8.11 -4.01 -14.87
N ILE A 2 7.26 -4.00 -13.83
CA ILE A 2 6.53 -2.78 -13.43
C ILE A 2 7.45 -1.66 -12.94
N LEU A 3 8.44 -1.98 -12.08
CA LEU A 3 9.30 -0.97 -11.47
C LEU A 3 10.01 -0.09 -12.49
N SER A 4 10.57 -0.66 -13.57
CA SER A 4 11.24 0.10 -14.63
C SER A 4 10.32 1.08 -15.35
N ALA A 5 9.01 0.83 -15.39
CA ALA A 5 8.04 1.72 -16.04
C ALA A 5 7.61 2.88 -15.14
N ILE A 6 7.63 2.70 -13.81
CA ILE A 6 7.18 3.72 -12.84
C ILE A 6 8.32 4.40 -12.09
N TYR A 7 9.54 3.89 -12.19
CA TYR A 7 10.69 4.39 -11.43
C TYR A 7 11.02 5.82 -11.83
N GLN A 8 11.16 6.66 -10.82
CA GLN A 8 11.69 8.02 -10.91
C GLN A 8 12.46 8.32 -9.62
N PRO A 9 13.63 8.98 -9.69
CA PRO A 9 14.49 9.20 -8.53
C PRO A 9 13.85 10.07 -7.44
N GLN A 10 12.92 10.95 -7.80
CA GLN A 10 12.17 11.79 -6.85
C GLN A 10 11.03 11.06 -6.12
N ASN A 11 10.59 9.89 -6.63
CA ASN A 11 9.52 9.10 -6.01
C ASN A 11 10.09 8.17 -4.94
N GLN A 12 9.25 7.71 -4.02
CA GLN A 12 9.60 6.73 -2.99
C GLN A 12 8.85 5.42 -3.23
N PHE A 13 9.52 4.30 -3.04
CA PHE A 13 8.95 2.97 -3.26
C PHE A 13 9.12 2.11 -2.01
N CYS A 14 8.06 1.41 -1.62
CA CYS A 14 8.12 0.34 -0.65
C CYS A 14 7.62 -0.95 -1.31
N ILE A 15 8.43 -2.00 -1.25
CA ILE A 15 8.14 -3.29 -1.86
C ILE A 15 8.09 -4.36 -0.77
N ALA A 16 6.89 -4.84 -0.49
CA ALA A 16 6.68 -6.02 0.34
C ALA A 16 6.84 -7.28 -0.52
N VAL A 17 7.72 -8.19 -0.10
CA VAL A 17 7.93 -9.48 -0.78
C VAL A 17 7.34 -10.60 0.06
N ASP A 18 6.41 -11.38 -0.50
CA ASP A 18 5.77 -12.52 0.17
C ASP A 18 6.83 -13.53 0.65
N ALA A 19 6.70 -14.05 1.87
CA ALA A 19 7.56 -15.12 2.38
C ALA A 19 7.51 -16.41 1.54
N ASN A 20 6.42 -16.66 0.82
CA ASN A 20 6.30 -17.77 -0.13
C ASN A 20 7.12 -17.58 -1.42
N SER A 21 7.66 -16.39 -1.65
CA SER A 21 8.51 -16.13 -2.82
C SER A 21 9.82 -16.91 -2.73
N ASP A 22 10.31 -17.35 -3.89
CA ASP A 22 11.60 -18.02 -4.00
C ASP A 22 12.75 -17.15 -3.46
N GLU A 23 13.73 -17.79 -2.84
CA GLU A 23 14.87 -17.12 -2.20
C GLU A 23 15.70 -16.34 -3.23
N LYS A 24 15.77 -16.85 -4.47
CA LYS A 24 16.41 -16.14 -5.58
C LYS A 24 15.71 -14.81 -5.88
N PHE A 25 14.37 -14.78 -5.84
CA PHE A 25 13.60 -13.56 -6.06
C PHE A 25 13.85 -12.55 -4.94
N TRP A 26 13.77 -12.98 -3.69
CA TRP A 26 14.07 -12.14 -2.53
C TRP A 26 15.47 -11.50 -2.62
N ARG A 27 16.48 -12.30 -2.96
CA ARG A 27 17.85 -11.81 -3.15
C ARG A 27 17.96 -10.75 -4.23
N ILE A 28 17.34 -10.98 -5.40
CA ILE A 28 17.36 -10.02 -6.51
C ILE A 28 16.72 -8.69 -6.11
N ILE A 29 15.56 -8.73 -5.45
CA ILE A 29 14.87 -7.51 -4.99
C ILE A 29 15.67 -6.78 -3.92
N THR A 30 16.34 -7.52 -3.04
CA THR A 30 17.21 -6.93 -2.00
C THR A 30 18.44 -6.24 -2.59
N GLU A 31 19.14 -6.88 -3.54
CA GLU A 31 20.27 -6.23 -4.23
C GLU A 31 19.81 -5.01 -5.04
N LEU A 32 18.65 -5.09 -5.68
CA LEU A 32 18.06 -3.95 -6.38
C LEU A 32 17.80 -2.78 -5.43
N ALA A 33 17.22 -3.02 -4.25
CA ALA A 33 17.00 -1.97 -3.25
C ALA A 33 18.31 -1.35 -2.73
N ARG A 34 19.41 -2.10 -2.69
CA ARG A 34 20.73 -1.55 -2.35
C ARG A 34 21.25 -0.55 -3.40
N CYS A 35 20.89 -0.74 -4.67
CA CYS A 35 21.29 0.17 -5.74
C CYS A 35 20.50 1.48 -5.79
N TYR A 36 19.28 1.50 -5.21
CA TYR A 36 18.37 2.65 -5.30
C TYR A 36 17.94 3.12 -3.91
N PRO A 37 18.46 4.26 -3.41
CA PRO A 37 18.22 4.71 -2.03
C PRO A 37 16.75 5.09 -1.75
N ASN A 38 15.95 5.28 -2.79
CA ASN A 38 14.53 5.58 -2.71
C ASN A 38 13.62 4.33 -2.75
N ILE A 39 14.20 3.13 -2.67
CA ILE A 39 13.49 1.86 -2.61
C ILE A 39 13.73 1.19 -1.25
N GLN A 40 12.65 0.94 -0.52
CA GLN A 40 12.65 0.16 0.71
C GLN A 40 12.03 -1.20 0.45
N THR A 41 12.62 -2.26 0.97
CA THR A 41 12.09 -3.63 0.83
C THR A 41 12.02 -4.31 2.19
N PHE A 42 11.08 -5.24 2.34
CA PHE A 42 11.05 -6.18 3.44
C PHE A 42 10.35 -7.48 3.02
N ARG A 43 10.60 -8.55 3.77
CA ARG A 43 9.91 -9.82 3.61
C ARG A 43 8.66 -9.83 4.49
N ALA A 44 7.50 -9.89 3.87
CA ALA A 44 6.20 -9.98 4.55
C ALA A 44 5.98 -11.39 5.12
N LYS A 45 4.90 -11.57 5.89
CA LYS A 45 4.41 -12.91 6.26
C LYS A 45 3.99 -13.68 5.00
N LYS A 46 3.75 -14.99 5.15
CA LYS A 46 3.21 -15.80 4.06
C LYS A 46 1.84 -15.26 3.67
N ILE A 47 1.69 -14.88 2.41
CA ILE A 47 0.45 -14.31 1.90
C ILE A 47 -0.35 -15.44 1.25
N GLU A 48 -1.59 -15.61 1.71
CA GLU A 48 -2.56 -16.48 1.07
C GLU A 48 -3.62 -15.64 0.34
N TRP A 49 -4.27 -16.23 -0.65
CA TRP A 49 -5.30 -15.50 -1.40
C TRP A 49 -6.48 -15.14 -0.50
N CYS A 50 -6.94 -13.88 -0.57
CA CYS A 50 -7.98 -13.31 0.29
C CYS A 50 -7.68 -13.32 1.79
N SER A 51 -6.40 -13.44 2.18
CA SER A 51 -5.99 -13.44 3.58
C SER A 51 -5.71 -12.02 4.10
N PHE A 52 -5.62 -11.87 5.42
CA PHE A 52 -5.41 -10.58 6.09
C PHE A 52 -3.98 -10.06 5.90
N GLU A 53 -3.03 -10.96 5.66
CA GLU A 53 -1.60 -10.69 5.50
C GLU A 53 -1.30 -9.75 4.33
N ILE A 54 -2.16 -9.72 3.29
CA ILE A 54 -2.07 -8.72 2.21
C ILE A 54 -2.18 -7.30 2.78
N ILE A 55 -3.15 -7.08 3.66
CA ILE A 55 -3.41 -5.77 4.28
C ILE A 55 -2.28 -5.43 5.25
N GLU A 56 -1.80 -6.40 6.03
CA GLU A 56 -0.64 -6.19 6.91
C GLU A 56 0.60 -5.75 6.12
N ALA A 57 0.89 -6.42 5.00
CA ALA A 57 2.03 -6.10 4.14
C ALA A 57 1.91 -4.69 3.53
N ILE A 58 0.74 -4.32 3.04
CA ILE A 58 0.47 -2.97 2.53
C ILE A 58 0.63 -1.94 3.65
N PHE A 59 0.07 -2.20 4.83
CA PHE A 59 0.08 -1.26 5.94
C PHE A 59 1.48 -1.04 6.51
N GLU A 60 2.32 -2.08 6.57
CA GLU A 60 3.73 -1.94 6.92
C GLU A 60 4.46 -1.01 5.94
N CYS A 61 4.13 -1.06 4.64
CA CYS A 61 4.64 -0.07 3.68
C CYS A 61 4.15 1.35 3.94
N VAL A 62 2.88 1.53 4.32
CA VAL A 62 2.33 2.84 4.70
C VAL A 62 3.09 3.41 5.91
N VAL A 63 3.32 2.60 6.94
CA VAL A 63 4.08 2.99 8.14
C VAL A 63 5.52 3.38 7.78
N ARG A 64 6.21 2.57 6.98
CA ARG A 64 7.60 2.84 6.56
C ARG A 64 7.73 4.13 5.76
N LEU A 65 6.80 4.36 4.81
CA LEU A 65 6.80 5.58 4.01
C LEU A 65 6.42 6.80 4.84
N SER A 66 5.47 6.67 5.77
CA SER A 66 5.06 7.74 6.71
C SER A 66 6.23 8.20 7.59
N ASN A 67 7.04 7.25 8.09
CA ASN A 67 8.24 7.52 8.89
C ASN A 67 9.42 8.07 8.08
N SER A 68 9.34 8.11 6.74
CA SER A 68 10.40 8.68 5.91
C SER A 68 10.49 10.20 6.08
N THR A 69 11.71 10.74 6.12
CA THR A 69 11.95 12.19 6.13
C THR A 69 11.64 12.85 4.79
N VAL A 70 11.50 12.06 3.72
CA VAL A 70 11.19 12.55 2.38
C VAL A 70 9.75 13.06 2.31
N GLN A 71 9.58 14.26 1.75
CA GLN A 71 8.30 14.97 1.64
C GLN A 71 7.49 14.55 0.41
N TRP A 72 7.18 13.25 0.29
CA TRP A 72 6.25 12.72 -0.71
C TRP A 72 4.82 13.20 -0.45
N LYS A 73 3.92 13.13 -1.46
CA LYS A 73 2.57 13.73 -1.37
C LYS A 73 1.41 12.73 -1.40
N TYR A 74 1.55 11.64 -2.15
CA TYR A 74 0.54 10.60 -2.26
C TYR A 74 1.19 9.22 -2.26
N ILE A 75 0.49 8.25 -1.69
CA ILE A 75 0.75 6.81 -1.85
C ILE A 75 -0.23 6.28 -2.88
N GLN A 76 0.26 5.43 -3.78
CA GLN A 76 -0.55 4.57 -4.62
C GLN A 76 -0.19 3.12 -4.34
N ILE A 77 -1.20 2.32 -4.00
CA ILE A 77 -1.02 0.89 -3.79
C ILE A 77 -1.01 0.19 -5.16
N LEU A 78 0.02 -0.62 -5.39
CA LEU A 78 0.21 -1.39 -6.61
C LEU A 78 0.56 -2.85 -6.26
N SER A 79 0.25 -3.75 -7.19
CA SER A 79 0.60 -5.16 -7.18
C SER A 79 1.64 -5.49 -8.26
N GLY A 80 2.24 -6.68 -8.18
CA GLY A 80 3.24 -7.13 -9.16
C GLY A 80 2.70 -7.37 -10.58
N VAL A 81 1.37 -7.40 -10.76
CA VAL A 81 0.70 -7.63 -12.05
C VAL A 81 0.10 -6.36 -12.65
N ASP A 82 0.24 -5.22 -11.98
CA ASP A 82 -0.26 -3.95 -12.49
C ASP A 82 0.64 -3.40 -13.62
N ALA A 83 0.05 -2.54 -14.46
CA ALA A 83 0.76 -1.83 -15.51
C ALA A 83 0.33 -0.35 -15.55
N PRO A 84 1.26 0.60 -15.68
CA PRO A 84 0.91 2.01 -15.76
C PRO A 84 0.24 2.34 -17.10
N LEU A 85 -0.89 3.05 -17.05
CA LEU A 85 -1.59 3.59 -18.23
C LEU A 85 -1.34 5.09 -18.45
N LYS A 86 -0.51 5.68 -17.58
CA LYS A 86 -0.17 7.09 -17.52
C LYS A 86 1.31 7.23 -17.21
N THR A 87 1.93 8.23 -17.81
CA THR A 87 3.30 8.65 -17.50
C THR A 87 3.38 9.23 -16.09
N ASN A 88 4.59 9.31 -15.54
CA ASN A 88 4.80 9.93 -14.22
C ASN A 88 4.29 11.39 -14.18
N LEU A 89 4.47 12.17 -15.25
CA LEU A 89 3.98 13.55 -15.30
C LEU A 89 2.45 13.63 -15.25
N GLU A 90 1.76 12.76 -15.98
CA GLU A 90 0.30 12.67 -15.94
C GLU A 90 -0.19 12.25 -14.55
N MET A 91 0.45 11.26 -13.93
CA MET A 91 0.13 10.84 -12.56
C MET A 91 0.30 11.97 -11.55
N VAL A 92 1.40 12.75 -11.64
CA VAL A 92 1.60 13.94 -10.78
C VAL A 92 0.48 14.96 -10.97
N ARG A 93 0.02 15.21 -12.21
CA ARG A 93 -1.10 16.11 -12.48
C ARG A 93 -2.41 15.60 -11.88
N ILE A 94 -2.69 14.31 -12.02
CA ILE A 94 -3.88 13.66 -11.43
C ILE A 94 -3.84 13.77 -9.91
N PHE A 95 -2.72 13.44 -9.27
CA PHE A 95 -2.58 13.52 -7.81
C PHE A 95 -2.69 14.94 -7.28
N LYS A 96 -2.18 15.95 -8.00
CA LYS A 96 -2.42 17.35 -7.65
C LYS A 96 -3.91 17.71 -7.72
N ALA A 97 -4.63 17.22 -8.72
CA ALA A 97 -6.06 17.47 -8.87
C ALA A 97 -6.91 16.79 -7.78
N LEU A 98 -6.43 15.71 -7.15
CA LEU A 98 -7.12 15.07 -6.02
C LEU A 98 -7.17 15.95 -4.75
N ASN A 99 -6.29 16.96 -4.64
CA ASN A 99 -6.33 17.97 -3.57
C ASN A 99 -6.52 17.42 -2.13
N GLY A 100 -5.72 16.44 -1.73
CA GLY A 100 -5.78 15.79 -0.42
C GLY A 100 -6.83 14.67 -0.30
N SER A 101 -7.62 14.42 -1.35
CA SER A 101 -8.68 13.40 -1.32
C SER A 101 -8.12 11.98 -1.39
N PHE A 102 -8.87 11.06 -0.77
CA PHE A 102 -8.68 9.62 -0.92
C PHE A 102 -9.43 9.15 -2.16
N ASN A 103 -8.74 8.51 -3.10
CA ASN A 103 -9.33 7.94 -4.29
C ASN A 103 -9.34 6.41 -4.18
N THR A 104 -10.52 5.85 -3.97
CA THR A 104 -10.78 4.42 -3.97
C THR A 104 -12.23 4.13 -4.33
N GLU A 105 -12.50 2.89 -4.71
CA GLU A 105 -13.86 2.40 -4.86
C GLU A 105 -14.57 2.37 -3.49
N VAL A 106 -15.81 2.85 -3.42
CA VAL A 106 -16.66 2.76 -2.22
C VAL A 106 -17.99 2.15 -2.63
N LEU A 107 -18.23 0.92 -2.16
CA LEU A 107 -19.43 0.15 -2.46
C LEU A 107 -20.13 -0.31 -1.17
N PRO A 108 -21.44 -0.62 -1.23
CA PRO A 108 -22.14 -1.23 -0.11
C PRO A 108 -21.48 -2.54 0.34
N PHE A 109 -21.27 -2.69 1.65
CA PHE A 109 -20.71 -3.90 2.22
C PHE A 109 -21.78 -4.98 2.43
N LYS A 110 -21.49 -6.22 2.02
CA LYS A 110 -22.39 -7.36 2.26
C LYS A 110 -22.12 -7.95 3.64
N LEU A 111 -23.02 -7.75 4.60
CA LEU A 111 -22.88 -8.23 5.99
C LEU A 111 -22.61 -9.73 6.10
N SER A 112 -23.09 -10.55 5.15
CA SER A 112 -22.80 -11.99 5.10
C SER A 112 -21.30 -12.33 5.01
N ARG A 113 -20.45 -11.40 4.55
CA ARG A 113 -18.99 -11.56 4.49
C ARG A 113 -18.33 -11.52 5.88
N LEU A 114 -19.01 -11.04 6.91
CA LEU A 114 -18.48 -11.06 8.29
C LEU A 114 -18.47 -12.46 8.90
N GLN A 115 -19.16 -13.45 8.29
CA GLN A 115 -19.19 -14.83 8.78
C GLN A 115 -19.57 -14.92 10.28
N GLY A 116 -20.51 -14.09 10.71
CA GLY A 116 -20.96 -14.04 12.11
C GLY A 116 -20.12 -13.16 13.05
N LYS A 117 -19.02 -12.55 12.56
CA LYS A 117 -18.27 -11.54 13.33
C LYS A 117 -19.12 -10.28 13.52
N ARG A 118 -19.10 -9.71 14.73
CA ARG A 118 -19.77 -8.45 15.04
C ARG A 118 -18.89 -7.28 14.61
N VAL A 119 -19.53 -6.24 14.06
CA VAL A 119 -18.87 -4.95 13.87
C VAL A 119 -18.84 -4.27 15.24
N GLU A 120 -17.71 -4.36 15.93
CA GLU A 120 -17.51 -3.70 17.22
C GLU A 120 -16.61 -2.48 17.03
N ASN A 121 -16.92 -1.41 17.77
CA ASN A 121 -16.08 -0.21 17.93
C ASN A 121 -15.80 0.63 16.67
N SER A 122 -16.47 0.37 15.54
CA SER A 122 -16.41 1.26 14.38
C SER A 122 -17.43 2.40 14.51
N PRO A 123 -17.03 3.68 14.48
CA PRO A 123 -17.97 4.81 14.47
C PRO A 123 -18.72 4.95 13.14
N LEU A 124 -18.31 4.20 12.11
CA LEU A 124 -18.87 4.23 10.76
C LEU A 124 -19.35 2.84 10.32
N PRO A 125 -20.38 2.74 9.47
CA PRO A 125 -20.78 1.47 8.88
C PRO A 125 -19.67 0.92 7.97
N PRO A 126 -19.52 -0.41 7.87
CA PRO A 126 -18.56 -1.00 6.96
C PRO A 126 -18.94 -0.72 5.50
N PHE A 127 -17.95 -0.42 4.68
CA PHE A 127 -18.06 -0.31 3.23
C PHE A 127 -17.09 -1.26 2.56
N LYS A 128 -17.41 -1.69 1.34
CA LYS A 128 -16.50 -2.45 0.50
C LYS A 128 -15.64 -1.47 -0.29
N SER A 129 -14.35 -1.74 -0.37
CA SER A 129 -13.40 -0.98 -1.19
C SER A 129 -12.48 -1.90 -1.98
N SER A 130 -11.76 -1.32 -2.94
CA SER A 130 -10.68 -1.99 -3.65
C SER A 130 -9.39 -1.95 -2.83
N LEU A 131 -8.50 -2.93 -3.03
CA LEU A 131 -7.13 -2.86 -2.53
C LEU A 131 -6.32 -1.79 -3.27
N SER A 132 -6.69 -1.49 -4.52
CA SER A 132 -6.12 -0.40 -5.30
C SER A 132 -6.69 0.93 -4.80
N ALA A 133 -5.87 1.69 -4.10
CA ALA A 133 -6.22 3.00 -3.58
C ALA A 133 -5.08 3.99 -3.75
N VAL A 134 -5.45 5.28 -3.79
CA VAL A 134 -4.54 6.42 -3.76
C VAL A 134 -4.95 7.35 -2.64
N PHE A 135 -4.02 7.78 -1.81
CA PHE A 135 -4.30 8.68 -0.70
C PHE A 135 -3.11 9.54 -0.33
N SER A 136 -3.39 10.66 0.34
CA SER A 136 -2.39 11.67 0.64
C SER A 136 -1.48 11.25 1.81
N ARG A 137 -0.36 11.98 1.97
CA ARG A 137 0.54 11.80 3.10
C ARG A 137 -0.16 12.03 4.43
N GLU A 138 -1.02 13.03 4.52
CA GLU A 138 -1.75 13.36 5.72
C GLU A 138 -2.65 12.19 6.16
N ALA A 139 -3.32 11.52 5.21
CA ALA A 139 -4.12 10.33 5.50
C ALA A 139 -3.24 9.16 5.95
N ALA A 140 -2.09 8.95 5.32
CA ALA A 140 -1.13 7.91 5.71
C ALA A 140 -0.59 8.14 7.12
N ASP A 141 -0.19 9.38 7.44
CA ASP A 141 0.33 9.77 8.75
C ASP A 141 -0.73 9.65 9.85
N PHE A 142 -1.99 9.98 9.52
CA PHE A 142 -3.11 9.74 10.43
C PHE A 142 -3.29 8.25 10.72
N MET A 143 -3.21 7.39 9.69
CA MET A 143 -3.35 5.95 9.85
C MET A 143 -2.17 5.31 10.60
N SER A 144 -0.93 5.77 10.38
CA SER A 144 0.28 5.20 10.99
C SER A 144 0.47 5.58 12.45
N ASN A 145 0.05 6.77 12.85
CA ASN A 145 0.22 7.30 14.21
C ASN A 145 -0.96 7.01 15.16
N ASN A 146 -2.05 6.44 14.65
CA ASN A 146 -3.21 6.13 15.49
C ASN A 146 -2.92 4.93 16.41
N GLU A 147 -3.35 5.03 17.68
CA GLU A 147 -3.13 4.01 18.72
C GLU A 147 -3.86 2.69 18.44
N VAL A 148 -4.79 2.66 17.49
CA VAL A 148 -5.42 1.44 16.98
C VAL A 148 -4.42 0.71 16.05
N ARG A 149 -3.35 0.17 16.64
CA ARG A 149 -2.48 -0.79 15.94
C ARG A 149 -3.25 -2.09 15.78
N PHE A 150 -3.49 -2.48 14.53
CA PHE A 150 -4.09 -3.76 14.17
C PHE A 150 -3.19 -4.90 14.69
N THR A 151 -3.43 -5.32 15.92
CA THR A 151 -2.89 -6.55 16.46
C THR A 151 -3.83 -7.66 16.03
N ALA A 152 -3.43 -8.42 15.02
CA ALA A 152 -4.05 -9.71 14.77
C ALA A 152 -3.92 -10.53 16.06
N ARG A 153 -5.06 -10.86 16.68
CA ARG A 153 -5.12 -11.95 17.66
C ARG A 153 -5.19 -13.27 16.92
#